data_AF-A0A418MRX8-F1
#
_entry.id   AF-A0A418MRX8-F1
#
_cell.length_a   1.000
_cell.length_b   1.000
_cell.length_c   1.000
_cell.angle_alpha   90.00
_cell.angle_beta   90.00
_cell.angle_gamma   90.00
#
_symmetry.space_group_name_H-M   'P 1'
#
loop_
_entity.id
_entity.type
_entity.pdbx_description
1 polymer ?
#
loop_
_entity_poly.entity_id
_entity_poly.type
_entity_poly.pdbx_seq_one_letter_code
_entity_poly.pdbx_strand_id
1 'polypeptide(L)'
;MITRRGLFAVAGGMVLAGDAPRRRRVVLPAPSGGDDTDALNTALRGGAGGLVHGRPGAHYQVSAPLLVHSGTTLVMMECTVTLTTGSRCNLLTNPAAVDGGRDRNVTVIGGTWIRAVDVGGSGTELHTLLFRRVDHLVLQRLTVRTSGDKYAISLGDVTDTTVSHIRFDVRSDGVHLQGPARRTRIATIRGSTGDDTIAVTPRDWQSYDDVSGPVADTVIEDIDVTSAATLVKVLGGSPETAALRTTVRGVAGLAHNNVIWTGDDTAEWRTTGGHVDDLVVEGVSATTVPGRHVVYVNGSNVGRLRIRGLTFADPAADGALVRVSPLAAAAFPELTVEGVHAAHLGAGPVVRVDPTARVQRLRVDRLTVAASAPGAAVLQVAGTVDELTVQRVSATTTGDSYLLELPHWATGATVRQASISDTGVAGRGGGLVAATAATHVLPQVAFNNVRTTNKSWLADLNTRTELLVSRVTVEDTTGGVAKVRRSGATVIRGDTLRTAPGSAGVSIGAGGSVTSYLVDLAVDVSRLVRSDGSTATNTNAELPCGVGPVVCAGLTWRHLHTGASY
;
A
#
# COMPACT_ATOMS: atom_id res chain seq x y z
N MET A 1 9.65 -91.62 -11.00
CA MET A 1 9.27 -90.44 -10.20
C MET A 1 10.08 -89.26 -10.73
N ILE A 2 9.39 -88.25 -11.26
CA ILE A 2 9.91 -87.07 -11.95
C ILE A 2 10.53 -86.09 -10.95
N THR A 3 11.63 -85.41 -11.28
CA THR A 3 11.82 -83.97 -11.00
C THR A 3 12.97 -83.37 -11.82
N ARG A 4 12.65 -82.25 -12.47
CA ARG A 4 13.49 -81.43 -13.35
C ARG A 4 13.84 -80.12 -12.63
N ARG A 5 15.11 -79.72 -12.77
CA ARG A 5 15.70 -78.39 -13.02
C ARG A 5 15.06 -77.10 -12.48
N GLY A 6 15.93 -76.24 -11.96
CA GLY A 6 15.85 -74.78 -12.07
C GLY A 6 17.17 -74.09 -11.69
N LEU A 7 18.04 -73.83 -12.67
CA LEU A 7 19.21 -72.93 -12.54
C LEU A 7 18.77 -71.52 -12.95
N PHE A 8 18.94 -70.54 -12.08
CA PHE A 8 18.80 -69.13 -12.39
C PHE A 8 20.09 -68.59 -13.00
N ALA A 9 20.01 -68.09 -14.23
CA ALA A 9 21.06 -67.31 -14.87
C ALA A 9 20.78 -65.82 -14.64
N VAL A 10 21.79 -65.09 -14.15
CA VAL A 10 21.76 -63.63 -14.00
C VAL A 10 22.15 -63.00 -15.33
N ALA A 11 21.22 -62.28 -15.95
CA ALA A 11 21.49 -61.44 -17.12
C ALA A 11 21.90 -60.04 -16.66
N GLY A 12 23.16 -59.67 -16.89
CA GLY A 12 23.65 -58.30 -16.78
C GLY A 12 23.08 -57.45 -17.91
N GLY A 13 22.01 -56.71 -17.62
CA GLY A 13 21.49 -55.65 -18.48
C GLY A 13 22.23 -54.35 -18.22
N MET A 14 23.10 -53.97 -19.15
CA MET A 14 23.67 -52.63 -19.23
C MET A 14 22.51 -51.64 -19.52
N VAL A 15 22.13 -50.82 -18.55
CA VAL A 15 21.19 -49.71 -18.77
C VAL A 15 21.96 -48.66 -19.57
N LEU A 16 21.85 -48.73 -20.90
CA LEU A 16 22.15 -47.59 -21.74
C LEU A 16 21.20 -46.47 -21.32
N ALA A 17 21.76 -45.35 -20.87
CA ALA A 17 21.06 -44.08 -20.72
C ALA A 17 20.59 -43.62 -22.12
N GLY A 18 19.52 -44.24 -22.61
CA GLY A 18 18.92 -43.98 -23.90
C GLY A 18 18.02 -42.77 -23.82
N ASP A 19 18.42 -41.74 -24.58
CA ASP A 19 17.55 -40.82 -25.29
C ASP A 19 16.39 -40.19 -24.49
N ALA A 20 16.74 -39.21 -23.65
CA ALA A 20 15.83 -38.08 -23.56
C ALA A 20 15.68 -37.49 -24.98
N PRO A 21 14.47 -37.38 -25.55
CA PRO A 21 14.29 -36.91 -26.91
C PRO A 21 14.99 -35.56 -27.08
N ARG A 22 15.91 -35.48 -28.05
CA ARG A 22 16.60 -34.22 -28.37
C ARG A 22 15.54 -33.17 -28.68
N ARG A 23 15.46 -32.13 -27.84
CA ARG A 23 14.56 -31.00 -28.05
C ARG A 23 14.78 -30.45 -29.46
N ARG A 24 13.70 -30.32 -30.25
CA ARG A 24 13.76 -29.76 -31.61
C ARG A 24 14.40 -28.38 -31.57
N ARG A 25 15.27 -28.06 -32.52
CA ARG A 25 15.88 -26.73 -32.67
C ARG A 25 15.53 -26.19 -34.05
N VAL A 26 14.89 -25.03 -34.10
CA VAL A 26 14.49 -24.36 -35.35
C VAL A 26 15.02 -22.94 -35.32
N VAL A 27 15.59 -22.50 -36.44
CA VAL A 27 15.97 -21.10 -36.65
C VAL A 27 14.91 -20.47 -37.56
N LEU A 28 14.41 -19.29 -37.18
CA LEU A 28 13.45 -18.54 -37.98
C LEU A 28 14.08 -18.16 -39.35
N PRO A 29 13.26 -18.03 -40.40
CA PRO A 29 13.72 -17.59 -41.71
C PRO A 29 14.37 -16.20 -41.66
N ALA A 30 15.11 -15.84 -42.71
CA ALA A 30 15.53 -14.44 -42.89
C ALA A 30 14.28 -13.58 -43.17
N PRO A 31 14.25 -12.31 -42.71
CA PRO A 31 13.17 -11.39 -43.08
C PRO A 31 13.02 -11.29 -44.59
N SER A 32 11.78 -11.30 -45.07
CA SER A 32 11.44 -11.17 -46.48
C SER A 32 11.54 -9.73 -47.00
N GLY A 33 11.52 -8.74 -46.10
CA GLY A 33 11.34 -7.33 -46.44
C GLY A 33 9.88 -6.92 -46.62
N GLY A 34 8.94 -7.85 -46.44
CA GLY A 34 7.49 -7.62 -46.37
C GLY A 34 6.89 -8.38 -45.19
N ASP A 35 5.67 -8.89 -45.36
CA ASP A 35 5.00 -9.65 -44.30
C ASP A 35 5.60 -11.06 -44.11
N ASP A 36 6.15 -11.29 -42.92
CA ASP A 36 6.82 -12.53 -42.51
C ASP A 36 5.91 -13.47 -41.73
N THR A 37 4.65 -13.12 -41.47
CA THR A 37 3.72 -13.87 -40.60
C THR A 37 3.67 -15.36 -40.91
N ASP A 38 3.39 -15.75 -42.16
CA ASP A 38 3.21 -17.17 -42.53
C ASP A 38 4.49 -17.98 -42.36
N ALA A 39 5.62 -17.41 -42.76
CA ALA A 39 6.92 -18.05 -42.68
C ALA A 39 7.35 -18.25 -41.22
N LEU A 40 7.11 -17.24 -40.38
CA LEU A 40 7.37 -17.31 -38.93
C LEU A 40 6.48 -18.31 -38.23
N ASN A 41 5.16 -18.28 -38.48
CA ASN A 41 4.22 -19.23 -37.87
C ASN A 41 4.47 -20.67 -38.33
N THR A 42 4.88 -20.88 -39.58
CA THR A 42 5.32 -22.20 -40.06
C THR A 42 6.53 -22.70 -39.28
N ALA A 43 7.54 -21.85 -39.07
CA ALA A 43 8.72 -22.20 -38.29
C ALA A 43 8.41 -22.43 -36.80
N LEU A 44 7.56 -21.61 -36.19
CA LEU A 44 7.09 -21.77 -34.81
C LEU A 44 6.35 -23.09 -34.62
N ARG A 45 5.47 -23.45 -35.54
CA ARG A 45 4.76 -24.75 -35.53
C ARG A 45 5.73 -25.92 -35.70
N GLY A 46 6.69 -25.81 -36.62
CA GLY A 46 7.72 -26.84 -36.81
C GLY A 46 8.62 -27.03 -35.59
N GLY A 47 8.87 -25.97 -34.84
CA GLY A 47 9.69 -25.94 -33.62
C GLY A 47 8.93 -26.20 -32.32
N ALA A 48 7.62 -26.44 -32.37
CA ALA A 48 6.79 -26.67 -31.19
C ALA A 48 7.36 -27.77 -30.28
N GLY A 49 7.30 -27.54 -28.96
CA GLY A 49 7.89 -28.45 -27.96
C GLY A 49 9.42 -28.40 -27.87
N GLY A 50 10.05 -27.45 -28.57
CA GLY A 50 11.49 -27.32 -28.67
C GLY A 50 11.98 -25.88 -28.45
N LEU A 51 13.08 -25.56 -29.12
CA LEU A 51 13.79 -24.31 -29.04
C LEU A 51 13.74 -23.63 -30.42
N VAL A 52 13.14 -22.44 -30.48
CA VAL A 52 13.01 -21.63 -31.71
C VAL A 52 13.85 -20.37 -31.53
N HIS A 53 14.72 -20.07 -32.49
CA HIS A 53 15.63 -18.93 -32.44
C HIS A 53 15.39 -17.97 -33.59
N GLY A 54 15.19 -16.69 -33.28
CA GLY A 54 15.33 -15.61 -34.24
C GLY A 54 16.77 -15.45 -34.70
N ARG A 55 16.92 -14.85 -35.89
CA ARG A 55 18.25 -14.49 -36.40
C ARG A 55 18.70 -13.16 -35.78
N PRO A 56 19.89 -13.09 -35.17
CA PRO A 56 20.39 -11.82 -34.62
C PRO A 56 20.37 -10.71 -35.67
N GLY A 57 19.90 -9.52 -35.30
CA GLY A 57 19.75 -8.37 -36.20
C GLY A 57 18.58 -8.44 -37.18
N ALA A 58 17.74 -9.48 -37.13
CA ALA A 58 16.58 -9.59 -38.02
C ALA A 58 15.46 -8.60 -37.62
N HIS A 59 14.86 -7.99 -38.64
CA HIS A 59 13.71 -7.11 -38.52
C HIS A 59 12.53 -7.72 -39.26
N TYR A 60 11.60 -8.31 -38.53
CA TYR A 60 10.42 -8.96 -39.08
C TYR A 60 9.22 -8.02 -39.08
N GLN A 61 8.42 -8.07 -40.14
CA GLN A 61 7.10 -7.44 -40.17
C GLN A 61 6.03 -8.53 -40.12
N VAL A 62 4.97 -8.32 -39.34
CA VAL A 62 3.89 -9.30 -39.21
C VAL A 62 2.55 -8.61 -39.37
N SER A 63 1.62 -9.24 -40.08
CA SER A 63 0.25 -8.77 -40.23
C SER A 63 -0.79 -9.55 -39.42
N ALA A 64 -0.42 -10.72 -38.90
CA ALA A 64 -1.24 -11.54 -38.01
C ALA A 64 -0.44 -12.06 -36.80
N PRO A 65 -1.11 -12.57 -35.75
CA PRO A 65 -0.44 -13.01 -34.53
C PRO A 65 0.57 -14.11 -34.77
N LEU A 66 1.73 -13.99 -34.12
CA LEU A 66 2.68 -15.08 -33.98
C LEU A 66 2.22 -16.03 -32.87
N LEU A 67 2.18 -17.33 -33.15
CA LEU A 67 1.67 -18.35 -32.23
C LEU A 67 2.82 -19.15 -31.60
N VAL A 68 3.01 -19.00 -30.28
CA VAL A 68 3.99 -19.79 -29.53
C VAL A 68 3.30 -20.98 -28.87
N HIS A 69 3.62 -22.18 -29.35
CA HIS A 69 3.00 -23.43 -28.91
C HIS A 69 3.56 -23.94 -27.57
N SER A 70 2.79 -24.79 -26.89
CA SER A 70 3.23 -25.53 -25.70
C SER A 70 4.62 -26.16 -25.82
N GLY A 71 5.39 -26.12 -24.73
CA GLY A 71 6.74 -26.68 -24.62
C GLY A 71 7.83 -25.92 -25.39
N THR A 72 7.51 -24.73 -25.91
CA THR A 72 8.42 -23.97 -26.78
C THR A 72 9.17 -22.89 -26.01
N THR A 73 10.49 -22.82 -26.23
CA THR A 73 11.31 -21.67 -25.88
C THR A 73 11.63 -20.88 -27.15
N LEU A 74 11.10 -19.67 -27.25
CA LEU A 74 11.35 -18.71 -28.33
C LEU A 74 12.42 -17.70 -27.88
N VAL A 75 13.57 -17.68 -28.57
CA VAL A 75 14.68 -16.75 -28.30
C VAL A 75 14.77 -15.74 -29.43
N MET A 76 14.46 -14.47 -29.15
CA MET A 76 14.43 -13.35 -30.09
C MET A 76 15.49 -12.28 -29.76
N MET A 77 16.57 -12.67 -29.10
CA MET A 77 17.68 -11.77 -28.77
C MET A 77 18.16 -11.04 -30.03
N GLU A 78 18.24 -9.71 -29.96
CA GLU A 78 18.64 -8.83 -31.06
C GLU A 78 17.71 -8.85 -32.30
N CYS A 79 16.53 -9.45 -32.20
CA CYS A 79 15.50 -9.34 -33.23
C CYS A 79 14.54 -8.18 -32.94
N THR A 80 13.95 -7.63 -34.00
CA THR A 80 12.80 -6.73 -33.92
C THR A 80 11.63 -7.37 -34.64
N VAL A 81 10.44 -7.34 -34.05
CA VAL A 81 9.19 -7.76 -34.67
C VAL A 81 8.21 -6.60 -34.61
N THR A 82 7.70 -6.18 -35.76
CA THR A 82 6.76 -5.06 -35.88
C THR A 82 5.42 -5.56 -36.39
N LEU A 83 4.37 -5.37 -35.59
CA LEU A 83 2.99 -5.54 -36.04
C LEU A 83 2.59 -4.34 -36.92
N THR A 84 2.20 -4.62 -38.15
CA THR A 84 1.94 -3.61 -39.18
C THR A 84 0.62 -2.86 -38.99
N THR A 85 0.54 -1.64 -39.52
CA THR A 85 -0.67 -0.82 -39.53
C THR A 85 -1.85 -1.56 -40.16
N GLY A 86 -3.05 -1.42 -39.57
CA GLY A 86 -4.28 -2.06 -40.06
C GLY A 86 -4.44 -3.55 -39.76
N SER A 87 -3.48 -4.18 -39.07
CA SER A 87 -3.49 -5.62 -38.76
C SER A 87 -4.61 -6.09 -37.82
N ARG A 88 -5.15 -5.19 -36.96
CA ARG A 88 -6.30 -5.46 -36.08
C ARG A 88 -6.20 -6.77 -35.27
N CYS A 89 -5.03 -7.08 -34.71
CA CYS A 89 -4.79 -8.30 -33.95
C CYS A 89 -3.67 -8.13 -32.92
N ASN A 90 -3.38 -9.18 -32.15
CA ASN A 90 -2.20 -9.22 -31.28
C ASN A 90 -0.93 -9.45 -32.09
N LEU A 91 0.22 -9.00 -31.57
CA LEU A 91 1.51 -9.30 -32.20
C LEU A 91 1.94 -10.73 -31.88
N LEU A 92 1.87 -11.12 -30.62
CA LEU A 92 2.30 -12.43 -30.12
C LEU A 92 1.23 -13.00 -29.20
N THR A 93 0.89 -14.28 -29.40
CA THR A 93 -0.08 -15.00 -28.57
C THR A 93 0.20 -16.51 -28.54
N ASN A 94 -0.67 -17.27 -27.88
CA ASN A 94 -0.61 -18.72 -27.79
C ASN A 94 -1.88 -19.37 -28.38
N PRO A 95 -1.79 -20.62 -28.88
CA PRO A 95 -2.93 -21.33 -29.46
C PRO A 95 -4.18 -21.35 -28.56
N ALA A 96 -4.02 -21.59 -27.25
CA ALA A 96 -5.16 -21.69 -26.36
C ALA A 96 -5.95 -20.38 -26.16
N ALA A 97 -5.37 -19.23 -26.52
CA ALA A 97 -6.07 -17.96 -26.57
C ALA A 97 -7.03 -17.84 -27.77
N VAL A 98 -6.77 -18.58 -28.84
CA VAL A 98 -7.54 -18.56 -30.09
C VAL A 98 -8.51 -19.74 -30.15
N ASP A 99 -7.99 -20.95 -29.91
CA ASP A 99 -8.70 -22.21 -30.12
C ASP A 99 -9.35 -22.75 -28.83
N GLY A 100 -9.07 -22.13 -27.68
CA GLY A 100 -9.41 -22.66 -26.37
C GLY A 100 -8.45 -23.78 -25.92
N GLY A 101 -8.80 -24.47 -24.82
CA GLY A 101 -7.90 -25.43 -24.17
C GLY A 101 -6.91 -24.78 -23.21
N ARG A 102 -5.74 -25.39 -23.00
CA ARG A 102 -4.70 -24.90 -22.08
C ARG A 102 -3.30 -25.22 -22.60
N ASP A 103 -2.47 -24.21 -22.73
CA ASP A 103 -1.05 -24.34 -23.09
C ASP A 103 -0.17 -24.49 -21.86
N ARG A 104 1.05 -25.00 -22.05
CA ARG A 104 2.03 -25.18 -20.97
C ARG A 104 3.47 -25.00 -21.41
N ASN A 105 4.33 -24.57 -20.49
CA ASN A 105 5.78 -24.46 -20.67
C ASN A 105 6.15 -23.60 -21.88
N VAL A 106 5.61 -22.37 -21.93
CA VAL A 106 5.90 -21.39 -22.98
C VAL A 106 6.92 -20.39 -22.45
N THR A 107 8.00 -20.16 -23.19
CA THR A 107 9.06 -19.22 -22.80
C THR A 107 9.41 -18.31 -23.97
N VAL A 108 9.44 -17.00 -23.75
CA VAL A 108 9.85 -15.99 -24.74
C VAL A 108 10.96 -15.14 -24.13
N ILE A 109 12.10 -15.09 -24.80
CA ILE A 109 13.31 -14.41 -24.32
C ILE A 109 13.81 -13.42 -25.37
N GLY A 110 13.97 -12.17 -24.98
CA GLY A 110 14.56 -11.15 -25.83
C GLY A 110 13.61 -10.55 -26.87
N GLY A 111 14.17 -9.64 -27.66
CA GLY A 111 13.50 -9.01 -28.79
C GLY A 111 12.89 -7.66 -28.47
N THR A 112 12.76 -6.87 -29.53
CA THR A 112 12.01 -5.62 -29.55
C THR A 112 10.68 -5.87 -30.24
N TRP A 113 9.59 -5.73 -29.50
CA TRP A 113 8.22 -6.03 -29.93
C TRP A 113 7.47 -4.72 -30.12
N ILE A 114 7.17 -4.37 -31.37
CA ILE A 114 6.65 -3.05 -31.74
C ILE A 114 5.22 -3.18 -32.24
N ARG A 115 4.28 -2.52 -31.56
CA ARG A 115 2.95 -2.24 -32.11
C ARG A 115 2.98 -0.88 -32.81
N ALA A 116 2.89 -0.89 -34.14
CA ALA A 116 2.95 0.32 -34.94
C ALA A 116 1.77 1.27 -34.66
N VAL A 117 1.82 2.45 -35.27
CA VAL A 117 0.67 3.37 -35.28
C VAL A 117 -0.47 2.77 -36.12
N ASP A 118 -1.70 3.06 -35.73
CA ASP A 118 -2.92 2.67 -36.46
C ASP A 118 -3.07 1.16 -36.74
N VAL A 119 -2.56 0.29 -35.86
CA VAL A 119 -2.82 -1.16 -35.95
C VAL A 119 -4.31 -1.44 -35.79
N GLY A 120 -4.95 -0.81 -34.81
CA GLY A 120 -6.39 -0.91 -34.54
C GLY A 120 -6.80 -2.28 -33.97
N GLY A 121 -8.10 -2.56 -34.00
CA GLY A 121 -8.70 -3.78 -33.46
C GLY A 121 -9.86 -3.47 -32.55
N SER A 122 -10.42 -4.52 -31.94
CA SER A 122 -11.49 -4.44 -30.96
C SER A 122 -11.24 -5.42 -29.81
N GLY A 123 -11.71 -5.03 -28.62
CA GLY A 123 -11.51 -5.80 -27.40
C GLY A 123 -10.08 -6.30 -27.20
N THR A 124 -9.88 -7.62 -27.12
CA THR A 124 -8.56 -8.22 -26.84
C THR A 124 -7.55 -8.08 -27.99
N GLU A 125 -7.99 -7.78 -29.21
CA GLU A 125 -7.12 -7.50 -30.37
C GLU A 125 -6.27 -6.24 -30.18
N LEU A 126 -6.67 -5.36 -29.25
CA LEU A 126 -5.98 -4.12 -28.92
C LEU A 126 -4.73 -4.33 -28.05
N HIS A 127 -4.51 -5.55 -27.55
CA HIS A 127 -3.34 -5.88 -26.72
C HIS A 127 -2.15 -6.27 -27.59
N THR A 128 -0.92 -5.94 -27.17
CA THR A 128 0.29 -6.21 -27.96
C THR A 128 0.72 -7.67 -27.84
N LEU A 129 1.06 -8.12 -26.63
CA LEU A 129 1.34 -9.51 -26.31
C LEU A 129 0.18 -10.02 -25.46
N LEU A 130 -0.51 -11.08 -25.90
CA LEU A 130 -1.66 -11.62 -25.21
C LEU A 130 -1.42 -13.10 -24.92
N PHE A 131 -1.54 -13.51 -23.66
CA PHE A 131 -1.47 -14.92 -23.29
C PHE A 131 -2.69 -15.30 -22.46
N ARG A 132 -3.31 -16.42 -22.84
CA ARG A 132 -4.47 -16.99 -22.15
C ARG A 132 -4.30 -18.47 -21.88
N ARG A 133 -4.74 -18.92 -20.71
CA ARG A 133 -4.82 -20.35 -20.36
C ARG A 133 -3.45 -21.00 -20.47
N VAL A 134 -2.46 -20.49 -19.74
CA VAL A 134 -1.07 -20.99 -19.80
C VAL A 134 -0.57 -21.40 -18.43
N ASP A 135 -0.09 -22.65 -18.33
CA ASP A 135 0.76 -23.12 -17.24
C ASP A 135 2.23 -22.84 -17.55
N HIS A 136 2.98 -22.29 -16.59
CA HIS A 136 4.43 -22.09 -16.74
C HIS A 136 4.78 -21.20 -17.95
N LEU A 137 4.30 -19.95 -17.91
CA LEU A 137 4.67 -18.91 -18.88
C LEU A 137 5.87 -18.12 -18.39
N VAL A 138 6.87 -17.92 -19.24
CA VAL A 138 8.03 -17.05 -18.96
C VAL A 138 8.19 -16.03 -20.07
N LEU A 139 8.09 -14.74 -19.73
CA LEU A 139 8.40 -13.62 -20.61
C LEU A 139 9.61 -12.87 -20.02
N GLN A 140 10.73 -12.84 -20.74
CA GLN A 140 11.97 -12.30 -20.18
C GLN A 140 12.74 -11.42 -21.16
N ARG A 141 13.34 -10.33 -20.66
CA ARG A 141 14.28 -9.49 -21.44
C ARG A 141 13.66 -8.86 -22.69
N LEU A 142 12.37 -8.55 -22.64
CA LEU A 142 11.65 -7.96 -23.77
C LEU A 142 11.77 -6.44 -23.73
N THR A 143 11.91 -5.81 -24.90
CA THR A 143 11.57 -4.40 -25.08
C THR A 143 10.23 -4.34 -25.78
N VAL A 144 9.24 -3.67 -25.20
CA VAL A 144 7.92 -3.51 -25.82
C VAL A 144 7.66 -2.03 -26.07
N ARG A 145 7.30 -1.71 -27.31
CA ARG A 145 7.01 -0.34 -27.75
C ARG A 145 5.64 -0.28 -28.39
N THR A 146 4.83 0.69 -28.01
CA THR A 146 3.51 0.89 -28.64
C THR A 146 3.31 2.34 -29.03
N SER A 147 2.71 2.57 -30.19
CA SER A 147 2.29 3.91 -30.62
C SER A 147 0.85 4.24 -30.24
N GLY A 148 0.07 3.27 -29.76
CA GLY A 148 -1.33 3.40 -29.37
C GLY A 148 -1.88 2.10 -28.78
N ASP A 149 -3.20 1.93 -28.85
CA ASP A 149 -3.99 0.79 -28.36
C ASP A 149 -3.87 0.56 -26.84
N LYS A 150 -3.98 -0.71 -26.38
CA LYS A 150 -4.17 -1.05 -24.96
C LYS A 150 -2.93 -1.75 -24.39
N TYR A 151 -3.10 -2.80 -23.61
CA TYR A 151 -2.05 -3.39 -22.79
C TYR A 151 -0.87 -3.91 -23.60
N ALA A 152 0.35 -3.63 -23.12
CA ALA A 152 1.57 -4.13 -23.74
C ALA A 152 1.73 -5.64 -23.52
N ILE A 153 1.47 -6.12 -22.30
CA ILE A 153 1.43 -7.54 -21.96
C ILE A 153 0.12 -7.82 -21.22
N SER A 154 -0.80 -8.55 -21.84
CA SER A 154 -2.07 -8.98 -21.24
C SER A 154 -2.01 -10.47 -20.91
N LEU A 155 -2.23 -10.81 -19.65
CA LEU A 155 -2.21 -12.17 -19.12
C LEU A 155 -3.58 -12.50 -18.52
N GLY A 156 -4.10 -13.70 -18.75
CA GLY A 156 -5.35 -14.14 -18.11
C GLY A 156 -5.50 -15.67 -18.11
N ASP A 157 -6.09 -16.25 -17.07
CA ASP A 157 -6.04 -17.71 -16.83
C ASP A 157 -4.61 -18.25 -16.90
N VAL A 158 -3.73 -17.74 -16.02
CA VAL A 158 -2.32 -18.14 -16.01
C VAL A 158 -1.89 -18.69 -14.66
N THR A 159 -1.04 -19.71 -14.68
CA THR A 159 -0.49 -20.33 -13.48
C THR A 159 1.03 -20.45 -13.61
N ASP A 160 1.78 -20.21 -12.54
CA ASP A 160 3.25 -20.31 -12.52
C ASP A 160 3.92 -19.40 -13.56
N THR A 161 3.51 -18.13 -13.60
CA THR A 161 3.95 -17.18 -14.63
C THR A 161 5.04 -16.25 -14.14
N THR A 162 6.08 -16.03 -14.95
CA THR A 162 7.13 -15.03 -14.70
C THR A 162 7.21 -14.03 -15.85
N VAL A 163 7.08 -12.75 -15.53
CA VAL A 163 7.39 -11.63 -16.45
C VAL A 163 8.55 -10.88 -15.84
N SER A 164 9.71 -10.80 -16.50
CA SER A 164 10.81 -10.04 -15.93
C SER A 164 11.79 -9.41 -16.90
N HIS A 165 12.50 -8.38 -16.42
CA HIS A 165 13.48 -7.63 -17.20
C HIS A 165 12.82 -7.02 -18.45
N ILE A 166 11.71 -6.32 -18.26
CA ILE A 166 10.96 -5.71 -19.35
C ILE A 166 11.27 -4.22 -19.42
N ARG A 167 11.53 -3.73 -20.63
CA ARG A 167 11.64 -2.30 -20.91
C ARG A 167 10.44 -1.83 -21.70
N PHE A 168 9.70 -0.87 -21.17
CA PHE A 168 8.52 -0.28 -21.79
C PHE A 168 8.79 1.09 -22.40
N ASP A 169 8.17 1.33 -23.55
CA ASP A 169 7.93 2.63 -24.17
C ASP A 169 6.52 2.55 -24.78
N VAL A 170 5.50 2.57 -23.92
CA VAL A 170 4.13 2.16 -24.27
C VAL A 170 3.10 3.22 -23.88
N ARG A 171 1.99 3.28 -24.63
CA ARG A 171 0.94 4.30 -24.47
C ARG A 171 -0.17 3.98 -23.47
N SER A 172 -0.27 2.74 -23.02
CA SER A 172 -1.27 2.27 -22.05
C SER A 172 -0.54 1.43 -20.99
N ASP A 173 -1.17 0.40 -20.46
CA ASP A 173 -0.64 -0.39 -19.37
C ASP A 173 0.58 -1.21 -19.80
N GLY A 174 1.50 -1.42 -18.87
CA GLY A 174 2.65 -2.30 -19.06
C GLY A 174 2.25 -3.77 -19.00
N VAL A 175 2.14 -4.31 -17.79
CA VAL A 175 1.65 -5.67 -17.54
C VAL A 175 0.25 -5.61 -16.94
N HIS A 176 -0.72 -6.22 -17.62
CA HIS A 176 -2.09 -6.33 -17.15
C HIS A 176 -2.39 -7.80 -16.85
N LEU A 177 -2.60 -8.12 -15.56
CA LEU A 177 -2.83 -9.46 -15.05
C LEU A 177 -4.31 -9.64 -14.70
N GLN A 178 -5.02 -10.34 -15.56
CA GLN A 178 -6.42 -10.66 -15.42
C GLN A 178 -6.64 -12.03 -14.76
N GLY A 179 -7.75 -12.16 -14.05
CA GLY A 179 -8.15 -13.40 -13.41
C GLY A 179 -8.71 -14.45 -14.39
N PRO A 180 -8.70 -15.75 -14.03
CA PRO A 180 -8.02 -16.31 -12.86
C PRO A 180 -6.51 -16.30 -13.04
N ALA A 181 -5.74 -16.09 -11.97
CA ALA A 181 -4.29 -16.23 -12.05
C ALA A 181 -3.68 -16.69 -10.73
N ARG A 182 -2.60 -17.48 -10.78
CA ARG A 182 -1.97 -17.98 -9.57
C ARG A 182 -0.46 -18.16 -9.68
N ARG A 183 0.28 -17.80 -8.62
CA ARG A 183 1.76 -17.93 -8.53
C ARG A 183 2.42 -17.15 -9.66
N THR A 184 2.15 -15.84 -9.69
CA THR A 184 2.67 -14.93 -10.71
C THR A 184 3.79 -14.09 -10.12
N ARG A 185 4.90 -13.95 -10.86
CA ARG A 185 6.01 -13.05 -10.52
C ARG A 185 6.23 -12.04 -11.63
N ILE A 186 6.15 -10.75 -11.32
CA ILE A 186 6.44 -9.65 -12.24
C ILE A 186 7.61 -8.86 -11.66
N ALA A 187 8.74 -8.77 -12.36
CA ALA A 187 9.95 -8.19 -11.77
C ALA A 187 10.87 -7.43 -12.72
N THR A 188 11.60 -6.44 -12.21
CA THR A 188 12.63 -5.71 -12.99
C THR A 188 12.00 -5.05 -14.21
N ILE A 189 11.07 -4.14 -13.96
CA ILE A 189 10.34 -3.39 -14.99
C ILE A 189 10.88 -1.97 -15.06
N ARG A 190 11.19 -1.50 -16.28
CA ARG A 190 11.82 -0.20 -16.55
C ARG A 190 11.14 0.52 -17.71
N GLY A 191 11.34 1.83 -17.79
CA GLY A 191 10.93 2.66 -18.94
C GLY A 191 9.73 3.55 -18.63
N SER A 192 8.78 3.64 -19.56
CA SER A 192 7.59 4.49 -19.42
C SER A 192 6.30 3.81 -19.88
N THR A 193 5.22 4.08 -19.16
CA THR A 193 3.86 3.63 -19.49
C THR A 193 2.88 4.81 -19.54
N GLY A 194 1.94 4.78 -20.47
CA GLY A 194 0.93 5.83 -20.63
C GLY A 194 -0.32 5.64 -19.75
N ASP A 195 -0.40 4.50 -19.06
CA ASP A 195 -1.38 4.23 -18.00
C ASP A 195 -0.67 3.41 -16.89
N ASP A 196 -1.38 2.52 -16.20
CA ASP A 196 -0.84 1.72 -15.10
C ASP A 196 0.37 0.86 -15.52
N THR A 197 1.49 0.93 -14.81
CA THR A 197 2.67 0.11 -15.16
C THR A 197 2.41 -1.38 -14.97
N ILE A 198 1.80 -1.74 -13.83
CA ILE A 198 1.28 -3.07 -13.56
C ILE A 198 -0.14 -2.95 -13.00
N ALA A 199 -1.09 -3.65 -13.62
CA ALA A 199 -2.47 -3.74 -13.13
C ALA A 199 -2.82 -5.21 -12.82
N VAL A 200 -3.35 -5.46 -11.63
CA VAL A 200 -3.95 -6.74 -11.24
C VAL A 200 -5.46 -6.56 -11.18
N THR A 201 -6.17 -7.26 -12.06
CA THR A 201 -7.61 -7.10 -12.31
C THR A 201 -8.27 -8.49 -12.39
N PRO A 202 -8.70 -9.07 -11.26
CA PRO A 202 -9.43 -10.35 -11.25
C PRO A 202 -10.60 -10.42 -12.25
N ARG A 203 -11.17 -9.27 -12.57
CA ARG A 203 -12.04 -9.01 -13.71
C ARG A 203 -11.73 -7.62 -14.29
N ASP A 204 -11.90 -7.44 -15.60
CA ASP A 204 -11.47 -6.24 -16.31
C ASP A 204 -12.64 -5.47 -16.96
N TRP A 205 -12.33 -4.33 -17.57
CA TRP A 205 -13.25 -3.50 -18.33
C TRP A 205 -14.00 -4.31 -19.38
N GLN A 206 -15.29 -4.05 -19.58
CA GLN A 206 -16.17 -4.86 -20.44
C GLN A 206 -15.61 -5.15 -21.83
N SER A 207 -14.91 -4.18 -22.43
CA SER A 207 -14.33 -4.33 -23.75
C SER A 207 -13.16 -5.32 -23.79
N TYR A 208 -12.45 -5.52 -22.68
CA TYR A 208 -11.26 -6.38 -22.58
C TYR A 208 -11.52 -7.66 -21.76
N ASP A 209 -12.69 -7.75 -21.13
CA ASP A 209 -13.11 -8.86 -20.26
C ASP A 209 -13.38 -10.16 -21.06
N ASP A 210 -12.35 -11.01 -21.24
CA ASP A 210 -12.46 -12.31 -21.89
C ASP A 210 -12.28 -13.51 -20.94
N VAL A 211 -11.63 -13.29 -19.79
CA VAL A 211 -11.50 -14.25 -18.68
C VAL A 211 -11.71 -13.54 -17.34
N SER A 212 -12.24 -14.24 -16.35
CA SER A 212 -12.37 -13.69 -14.99
C SER A 212 -12.28 -14.76 -13.93
N GLY A 213 -11.80 -14.37 -12.75
CA GLY A 213 -11.64 -15.26 -11.62
C GLY A 213 -10.64 -14.71 -10.61
N PRO A 214 -10.38 -15.43 -9.51
CA PRO A 214 -9.46 -14.95 -8.48
C PRO A 214 -8.02 -14.84 -9.00
N VAL A 215 -7.31 -13.80 -8.58
CA VAL A 215 -5.86 -13.67 -8.70
C VAL A 215 -5.24 -13.91 -7.33
N ALA A 216 -4.29 -14.84 -7.23
CA ALA A 216 -3.69 -15.18 -5.95
C ALA A 216 -2.19 -15.47 -6.03
N ASP A 217 -1.48 -15.29 -4.91
CA ASP A 217 -0.06 -15.62 -4.80
C ASP A 217 0.79 -14.83 -5.82
N THR A 218 0.65 -13.50 -5.82
CA THR A 218 1.33 -12.62 -6.79
C THR A 218 2.46 -11.83 -6.15
N VAL A 219 3.64 -11.83 -6.78
CA VAL A 219 4.79 -11.02 -6.36
C VAL A 219 5.13 -10.02 -7.47
N ILE A 220 5.12 -8.74 -7.13
CA ILE A 220 5.52 -7.63 -8.00
C ILE A 220 6.73 -6.98 -7.36
N GLU A 221 7.85 -6.92 -8.07
CA GLU A 221 9.08 -6.40 -7.47
C GLU A 221 10.02 -5.64 -8.40
N ASP A 222 10.84 -4.76 -7.83
CA ASP A 222 11.91 -4.05 -8.56
C ASP A 222 11.34 -3.26 -9.75
N ILE A 223 10.49 -2.28 -9.44
CA ILE A 223 9.80 -1.42 -10.41
C ILE A 223 10.45 -0.03 -10.36
N ASP A 224 10.87 0.48 -11.53
CA ASP A 224 11.41 1.83 -11.67
C ASP A 224 11.01 2.38 -13.04
N VAL A 225 9.86 3.05 -13.06
CA VAL A 225 9.13 3.45 -14.27
C VAL A 225 8.58 4.86 -14.09
N THR A 226 8.43 5.60 -15.19
CA THR A 226 7.55 6.77 -15.24
C THR A 226 6.20 6.35 -15.80
N SER A 227 5.17 6.39 -14.94
CA SER A 227 3.79 6.09 -15.32
C SER A 227 2.97 7.38 -15.42
N ALA A 228 2.21 7.54 -16.50
CA ALA A 228 1.21 8.59 -16.59
C ALA A 228 -0.03 8.33 -15.72
N ALA A 229 -0.13 7.16 -15.07
CA ALA A 229 -1.13 6.82 -14.06
C ALA A 229 -0.47 6.21 -12.81
N THR A 230 -0.70 4.92 -12.52
CA THR A 230 -0.21 4.24 -11.30
C THR A 230 1.00 3.36 -11.60
N LEU A 231 1.96 3.23 -10.67
CA LEU A 231 3.02 2.22 -10.83
C LEU A 231 2.48 0.80 -10.60
N VAL A 232 1.70 0.59 -9.54
CA VAL A 232 1.04 -0.70 -9.31
C VAL A 232 -0.40 -0.51 -8.85
N LYS A 233 -1.33 -1.06 -9.63
CA LYS A 233 -2.76 -1.12 -9.30
C LYS A 233 -3.14 -2.57 -8.93
N VAL A 234 -3.80 -2.75 -7.78
CA VAL A 234 -4.31 -4.04 -7.30
C VAL A 234 -5.79 -3.92 -6.98
N LEU A 235 -6.63 -4.41 -7.89
CA LEU A 235 -8.08 -4.37 -7.72
C LEU A 235 -8.63 -5.69 -7.22
N GLY A 236 -9.77 -5.63 -6.54
CA GLY A 236 -10.54 -6.82 -6.21
C GLY A 236 -11.32 -7.39 -7.40
N GLY A 237 -11.55 -6.58 -8.44
CA GLY A 237 -12.45 -6.90 -9.55
C GLY A 237 -13.91 -6.67 -9.17
N SER A 238 -14.81 -7.53 -9.64
CA SER A 238 -16.24 -7.52 -9.30
C SER A 238 -16.54 -8.36 -8.04
N PRO A 239 -17.74 -8.28 -7.43
CA PRO A 239 -18.05 -8.89 -6.13
C PRO A 239 -17.78 -10.41 -6.02
N GLU A 240 -17.75 -11.13 -7.14
CA GLU A 240 -17.47 -12.56 -7.24
C GLU A 240 -15.98 -12.92 -7.39
N THR A 241 -15.10 -11.91 -7.48
CA THR A 241 -13.66 -12.07 -7.71
C THR A 241 -12.83 -11.50 -6.55
N ALA A 242 -11.54 -11.87 -6.52
CA ALA A 242 -10.64 -11.43 -5.47
C ALA A 242 -9.17 -11.38 -5.93
N ALA A 243 -8.41 -10.45 -5.36
CA ALA A 243 -6.94 -10.42 -5.38
C ALA A 243 -6.41 -10.76 -3.99
N LEU A 244 -5.71 -11.89 -3.86
CA LEU A 244 -5.33 -12.47 -2.56
C LEU A 244 -3.82 -12.68 -2.48
N ARG A 245 -3.22 -12.41 -1.32
CA ARG A 245 -1.80 -12.72 -1.05
C ARG A 245 -0.88 -12.11 -2.12
N THR A 246 -0.98 -10.79 -2.26
CA THR A 246 -0.17 -10.03 -3.21
C THR A 246 0.94 -9.30 -2.44
N THR A 247 2.17 -9.43 -2.89
CA THR A 247 3.31 -8.67 -2.37
C THR A 247 3.82 -7.73 -3.45
N VAL A 248 3.90 -6.44 -3.13
CA VAL A 248 4.51 -5.40 -3.96
C VAL A 248 5.74 -4.88 -3.25
N ARG A 249 6.92 -4.95 -3.88
CA ARG A 249 8.17 -4.55 -3.23
C ARG A 249 9.22 -3.86 -4.09
N GLY A 250 9.98 -2.94 -3.52
CA GLY A 250 11.06 -2.27 -4.25
C GLY A 250 10.51 -1.44 -5.40
N VAL A 251 9.69 -0.43 -5.07
CA VAL A 251 9.04 0.45 -6.06
C VAL A 251 9.65 1.84 -5.99
N ALA A 252 10.22 2.27 -7.11
CA ALA A 252 10.80 3.58 -7.37
C ALA A 252 10.21 4.15 -8.67
N GLY A 253 10.64 5.35 -9.05
CA GLY A 253 10.14 6.06 -10.23
C GLY A 253 9.10 7.13 -9.90
N LEU A 254 8.26 7.46 -10.88
CA LEU A 254 7.29 8.55 -10.82
C LEU A 254 5.91 8.08 -11.28
N ALA A 255 4.89 8.35 -10.48
CA ALA A 255 3.48 8.17 -10.84
C ALA A 255 2.80 9.55 -11.03
N HIS A 256 2.02 9.72 -12.10
CA HIS A 256 1.16 10.92 -12.26
C HIS A 256 -0.24 10.75 -11.62
N ASN A 257 -0.56 9.54 -11.15
CA ASN A 257 -1.67 9.27 -10.23
C ASN A 257 -1.10 8.80 -8.89
N ASN A 258 -1.39 7.59 -8.41
CA ASN A 258 -0.85 7.09 -7.13
C ASN A 258 0.35 6.16 -7.38
N VAL A 259 1.28 6.02 -6.44
CA VAL A 259 2.36 5.02 -6.60
C VAL A 259 1.77 3.60 -6.53
N ILE A 260 1.05 3.30 -5.46
CA ILE A 260 0.23 2.10 -5.29
C ILE A 260 -1.23 2.50 -5.17
N TRP A 261 -2.09 1.84 -5.94
CA TRP A 261 -3.54 1.95 -5.79
C TRP A 261 -4.12 0.56 -5.54
N THR A 262 -4.83 0.39 -4.41
CA THR A 262 -5.57 -0.82 -4.11
C THR A 262 -7.05 -0.55 -3.86
N GLY A 263 -7.92 -1.43 -4.36
CA GLY A 263 -9.35 -1.36 -4.10
C GLY A 263 -10.22 -1.48 -5.34
N ASP A 264 -11.02 -0.44 -5.60
CA ASP A 264 -12.03 -0.39 -6.66
C ASP A 264 -11.64 0.63 -7.73
N ASP A 265 -11.87 0.31 -9.00
CA ASP A 265 -11.90 1.30 -10.08
C ASP A 265 -13.36 1.47 -10.53
N THR A 266 -14.00 2.54 -10.05
CA THR A 266 -15.45 2.76 -10.21
C THR A 266 -15.84 3.33 -11.56
N ALA A 267 -14.91 3.42 -12.49
CA ALA A 267 -15.25 3.74 -13.87
C ALA A 267 -16.11 2.62 -14.51
N GLU A 268 -16.05 1.39 -13.99
CA GLU A 268 -16.83 0.24 -14.46
C GLU A 268 -17.20 -0.71 -13.30
N TRP A 269 -18.37 -1.36 -13.38
CA TRP A 269 -18.83 -2.26 -12.31
C TRP A 269 -17.99 -3.54 -12.19
N ARG A 270 -17.37 -3.98 -13.30
CA ARG A 270 -16.50 -5.16 -13.34
C ARG A 270 -15.20 -4.99 -12.55
N THR A 271 -14.80 -3.76 -12.29
CA THR A 271 -13.59 -3.41 -11.53
C THR A 271 -13.91 -2.86 -10.14
N THR A 272 -15.14 -3.10 -9.66
CA THR A 272 -15.66 -2.57 -8.38
C THR A 272 -16.32 -3.66 -7.53
N GLY A 273 -16.04 -3.66 -6.22
CA GLY A 273 -16.75 -4.46 -5.21
C GLY A 273 -16.12 -5.82 -4.93
N GLY A 274 -15.11 -6.22 -5.71
CA GLY A 274 -14.33 -7.42 -5.45
C GLY A 274 -13.43 -7.30 -4.23
N HIS A 275 -12.88 -8.43 -3.79
CA HIS A 275 -12.13 -8.50 -2.53
C HIS A 275 -10.63 -8.36 -2.73
N VAL A 276 -9.96 -7.50 -1.95
CA VAL A 276 -8.49 -7.51 -1.84
C VAL A 276 -8.11 -7.92 -0.42
N ASP A 277 -7.30 -8.95 -0.23
CA ASP A 277 -6.83 -9.36 1.11
C ASP A 277 -5.39 -9.87 1.10
N ASP A 278 -4.74 -9.72 2.26
CA ASP A 278 -3.34 -10.08 2.48
C ASP A 278 -2.41 -9.38 1.46
N LEU A 279 -2.56 -8.05 1.36
CA LEU A 279 -1.68 -7.21 0.54
C LEU A 279 -0.52 -6.69 1.39
N VAL A 280 0.70 -6.95 0.91
CA VAL A 280 1.94 -6.41 1.48
C VAL A 280 2.56 -5.42 0.51
N VAL A 281 2.83 -4.21 0.97
CA VAL A 281 3.58 -3.18 0.24
C VAL A 281 4.86 -2.90 1.00
N GLU A 282 6.02 -3.08 0.37
CA GLU A 282 7.30 -2.88 1.05
C GLU A 282 8.40 -2.20 0.23
N GLY A 283 9.24 -1.38 0.88
CA GLY A 283 10.39 -0.77 0.20
C GLY A 283 9.99 0.14 -0.94
N VAL A 284 9.23 1.20 -0.64
CA VAL A 284 8.78 2.18 -1.64
C VAL A 284 9.54 3.49 -1.44
N SER A 285 10.12 4.00 -2.52
CA SER A 285 10.80 5.30 -2.58
C SER A 285 10.40 6.12 -3.81
N ALA A 286 9.31 5.74 -4.47
CA ALA A 286 8.77 6.45 -5.63
C ALA A 286 8.08 7.76 -5.23
N THR A 287 7.99 8.68 -6.18
CA THR A 287 7.32 9.98 -6.02
C THR A 287 6.03 10.03 -6.82
N THR A 288 5.21 11.02 -6.51
CA THR A 288 4.00 11.34 -7.26
C THR A 288 3.89 12.84 -7.50
N VAL A 289 3.02 13.25 -8.42
CA VAL A 289 2.66 14.64 -8.65
C VAL A 289 1.81 15.20 -7.49
N PRO A 290 1.70 16.54 -7.34
CA PRO A 290 0.82 17.13 -6.33
C PRO A 290 -0.63 16.62 -6.42
N GLY A 291 -1.29 16.54 -5.27
CA GLY A 291 -2.67 16.07 -5.08
C GLY A 291 -2.83 14.56 -4.94
N ARG A 292 -1.73 13.80 -4.96
CA ARG A 292 -1.74 12.34 -5.05
C ARG A 292 -1.06 11.64 -3.87
N HIS A 293 -1.13 10.32 -3.84
CA HIS A 293 -0.74 9.51 -2.68
C HIS A 293 0.32 8.45 -3.05
N VAL A 294 1.14 8.07 -2.07
CA VAL A 294 2.07 6.94 -2.24
C VAL A 294 1.27 5.63 -2.22
N VAL A 295 0.41 5.44 -1.22
CA VAL A 295 -0.52 4.31 -1.16
C VAL A 295 -1.94 4.83 -1.03
N TYR A 296 -2.77 4.55 -2.04
CA TYR A 296 -4.18 4.90 -2.08
C TYR A 296 -5.05 3.65 -1.94
N VAL A 297 -5.92 3.64 -0.93
CA VAL A 297 -6.85 2.56 -0.63
C VAL A 297 -8.26 3.09 -0.79
N ASN A 298 -9.01 2.63 -1.79
CA ASN A 298 -10.38 3.13 -2.06
C ASN A 298 -11.43 2.03 -2.22
N GLY A 299 -11.07 0.78 -2.00
CA GLY A 299 -11.96 -0.35 -2.19
C GLY A 299 -13.01 -0.45 -1.09
N SER A 300 -14.20 -0.87 -1.48
CA SER A 300 -15.32 -1.21 -0.60
C SER A 300 -15.09 -2.51 0.19
N ASN A 301 -14.18 -3.37 -0.27
CA ASN A 301 -13.89 -4.68 0.33
C ASN A 301 -12.39 -5.00 0.37
N VAL A 302 -11.62 -4.20 1.11
CA VAL A 302 -10.19 -4.45 1.37
C VAL A 302 -10.00 -4.99 2.78
N GLY A 303 -9.37 -6.16 2.87
CA GLY A 303 -9.02 -6.87 4.09
C GLY A 303 -7.73 -6.33 4.75
N ARG A 304 -6.80 -7.24 5.06
CA ARG A 304 -5.53 -6.95 5.72
C ARG A 304 -4.55 -6.30 4.74
N LEU A 305 -4.04 -5.13 5.13
CA LEU A 305 -3.01 -4.39 4.41
C LEU A 305 -1.83 -4.09 5.34
N ARG A 306 -0.63 -4.51 4.92
CA ARG A 306 0.62 -4.19 5.60
C ARG A 306 1.53 -3.37 4.69
N ILE A 307 1.89 -2.19 5.15
CA ILE A 307 2.77 -1.26 4.47
C ILE A 307 4.05 -1.12 5.29
N ARG A 308 5.22 -1.36 4.70
CA ARG A 308 6.50 -1.25 5.41
C ARG A 308 7.65 -0.65 4.61
N GLY A 309 8.54 0.10 5.26
CA GLY A 309 9.74 0.59 4.58
C GLY A 309 9.43 1.64 3.51
N LEU A 310 8.62 2.65 3.85
CA LEU A 310 8.39 3.80 2.97
C LEU A 310 9.49 4.85 3.21
N THR A 311 10.09 5.36 2.14
CA THR A 311 10.98 6.52 2.18
C THR A 311 10.36 7.66 1.39
N PHE A 312 10.30 8.85 1.99
CA PHE A 312 9.64 10.00 1.39
C PHE A 312 10.42 11.30 1.65
N ALA A 313 10.51 12.15 0.64
CA ALA A 313 11.20 13.44 0.73
C ALA A 313 10.63 14.44 -0.27
N ASP A 314 9.45 15.00 0.02
CA ASP A 314 8.87 16.06 -0.79
C ASP A 314 8.16 17.10 0.10
N PRO A 315 8.74 18.31 0.28
CA PRO A 315 8.13 19.37 1.05
C PRO A 315 6.88 19.99 0.39
N ALA A 316 6.72 19.85 -0.93
CA ALA A 316 5.62 20.43 -1.69
C ALA A 316 4.40 19.50 -1.77
N ALA A 317 4.52 18.24 -1.36
CA ALA A 317 3.42 17.30 -1.38
C ALA A 317 2.28 17.71 -0.43
N ASP A 318 1.06 17.71 -0.96
CA ASP A 318 -0.18 18.05 -0.27
C ASP A 318 -1.08 16.83 -0.04
N GLY A 319 -0.81 15.71 -0.73
CA GLY A 319 -1.46 14.43 -0.51
C GLY A 319 -0.86 13.63 0.65
N ALA A 320 -1.66 12.72 1.22
CA ALA A 320 -1.17 11.82 2.26
C ALA A 320 -0.22 10.75 1.68
N LEU A 321 0.72 10.25 2.49
CA LEU A 321 1.54 9.10 2.07
C LEU A 321 0.68 7.84 1.96
N VAL A 322 -0.14 7.57 2.98
CA VAL A 322 -1.13 6.49 2.99
C VAL A 322 -2.51 7.12 3.18
N ARG A 323 -3.41 6.91 2.22
CA ARG A 323 -4.80 7.39 2.30
C ARG A 323 -5.78 6.24 2.19
N VAL A 324 -6.67 6.13 3.17
CA VAL A 324 -7.82 5.23 3.16
C VAL A 324 -9.08 6.04 2.90
N SER A 325 -9.63 5.92 1.70
CA SER A 325 -10.71 6.74 1.16
C SER A 325 -11.64 5.89 0.28
N PRO A 326 -12.37 4.93 0.86
CA PRO A 326 -13.36 4.19 0.11
C PRO A 326 -14.45 5.12 -0.40
N LEU A 327 -14.96 4.87 -1.60
CA LEU A 327 -15.98 5.72 -2.22
C LEU A 327 -17.34 5.60 -1.54
N ALA A 328 -17.62 4.43 -0.97
CA ALA A 328 -18.75 4.17 -0.10
C ALA A 328 -18.27 3.80 1.32
N ALA A 329 -19.19 3.77 2.28
CA ALA A 329 -18.86 3.36 3.64
C ALA A 329 -18.28 1.93 3.65
N ALA A 330 -17.04 1.78 4.12
CA ALA A 330 -16.34 0.49 4.12
C ALA A 330 -15.56 0.27 5.42
N ALA A 331 -15.45 -1.00 5.81
CA ALA A 331 -14.73 -1.42 7.00
C ALA A 331 -13.49 -2.25 6.63
N PHE A 332 -12.35 -1.86 7.20
CA PHE A 332 -11.05 -2.49 7.00
C PHE A 332 -10.65 -3.21 8.29
N PRO A 333 -10.44 -4.54 8.29
CA PRO A 333 -10.10 -5.28 9.50
C PRO A 333 -8.76 -4.86 10.12
N GLU A 334 -7.76 -4.59 9.28
CA GLU A 334 -6.42 -4.28 9.76
C GLU A 334 -5.61 -3.48 8.73
N LEU A 335 -5.04 -2.37 9.20
CA LEU A 335 -4.02 -1.61 8.49
C LEU A 335 -2.79 -1.47 9.39
N THR A 336 -1.66 -1.97 8.92
CA THR A 336 -0.35 -1.74 9.56
C THR A 336 0.50 -0.84 8.65
N VAL A 337 1.03 0.24 9.21
CA VAL A 337 2.00 1.14 8.56
C VAL A 337 3.26 1.16 9.43
N GLU A 338 4.36 0.63 8.92
CA GLU A 338 5.59 0.52 9.72
C GLU A 338 6.88 0.89 8.99
N GLY A 339 7.91 1.31 9.73
CA GLY A 339 9.21 1.60 9.13
C GLY A 339 9.14 2.71 8.08
N VAL A 340 8.46 3.81 8.40
CA VAL A 340 8.32 4.97 7.50
C VAL A 340 9.39 6.00 7.85
N HIS A 341 10.13 6.48 6.85
CA HIS A 341 11.09 7.57 6.99
C HIS A 341 10.71 8.72 6.04
N ALA A 342 10.14 9.78 6.61
CA ALA A 342 9.87 11.02 5.90
C ALA A 342 10.96 12.05 6.25
N ALA A 343 11.86 12.33 5.30
CA ALA A 343 12.88 13.36 5.48
C ALA A 343 12.24 14.76 5.54
N HIS A 344 11.25 15.00 4.68
CA HIS A 344 10.40 16.18 4.76
C HIS A 344 8.97 15.79 4.38
N LEU A 345 8.03 15.99 5.31
CA LEU A 345 6.60 15.84 5.08
C LEU A 345 6.03 17.18 4.60
N GLY A 346 5.24 17.20 3.53
CA GLY A 346 4.53 18.40 3.10
C GLY A 346 3.27 18.65 3.94
N ALA A 347 2.23 19.23 3.34
CA ALA A 347 0.98 19.58 4.04
C ALA A 347 0.08 18.35 4.32
N GLY A 348 0.21 17.29 3.50
CA GLY A 348 -0.52 16.05 3.69
C GLY A 348 0.02 15.20 4.84
N PRO A 349 -0.81 14.39 5.52
CA PRO A 349 -0.36 13.56 6.63
C PRO A 349 0.38 12.29 6.17
N VAL A 350 1.04 11.60 7.09
CA VAL A 350 1.59 10.28 6.77
C VAL A 350 0.46 9.27 6.56
N VAL A 351 -0.52 9.23 7.46
CA VAL A 351 -1.71 8.39 7.32
C VAL A 351 -2.97 9.23 7.43
N ARG A 352 -3.87 9.06 6.47
CA ARG A 352 -5.21 9.67 6.46
C ARG A 352 -6.30 8.62 6.36
N VAL A 353 -7.26 8.66 7.28
CA VAL A 353 -8.49 7.85 7.24
C VAL A 353 -9.66 8.80 6.97
N ASP A 354 -10.26 8.71 5.79
CA ASP A 354 -11.34 9.60 5.35
C ASP A 354 -12.71 9.25 5.98
N PRO A 355 -13.70 10.18 5.93
CA PRO A 355 -14.99 10.02 6.62
C PRO A 355 -15.77 8.73 6.32
N THR A 356 -15.61 8.19 5.11
CA THR A 356 -16.27 6.96 4.65
C THR A 356 -15.56 5.68 5.13
N ALA A 357 -14.37 5.79 5.70
CA ALA A 357 -13.59 4.64 6.16
C ALA A 357 -13.83 4.32 7.64
N ARG A 358 -13.94 3.03 7.94
CA ARG A 358 -13.78 2.48 9.28
C ARG A 358 -12.61 1.50 9.31
N VAL A 359 -11.55 1.79 10.06
CA VAL A 359 -10.45 0.84 10.29
C VAL A 359 -10.60 0.23 11.67
N GLN A 360 -10.75 -1.09 11.76
CA GLN A 360 -10.91 -1.77 13.05
C GLN A 360 -9.61 -1.70 13.85
N ARG A 361 -8.48 -2.07 13.24
CA ARG A 361 -7.16 -2.00 13.87
C ARG A 361 -6.18 -1.23 12.99
N LEU A 362 -5.77 -0.05 13.46
CA LEU A 362 -4.73 0.75 12.83
C LEU A 362 -3.47 0.72 13.69
N ARG A 363 -2.39 0.15 13.16
CA ARG A 363 -1.08 0.15 13.80
C ARG A 363 -0.10 1.02 13.02
N VAL A 364 0.50 1.99 13.69
CA VAL A 364 1.60 2.81 13.19
C VAL A 364 2.84 2.60 14.05
N ASP A 365 3.93 2.13 13.44
CA ASP A 365 5.08 1.61 14.16
C ASP A 365 6.42 1.99 13.49
N ARG A 366 7.45 2.40 14.25
CA ARG A 366 8.76 2.78 13.70
C ARG A 366 8.64 3.85 12.60
N LEU A 367 8.10 5.01 12.95
CA LEU A 367 7.90 6.12 12.03
C LEU A 367 8.81 7.28 12.41
N THR A 368 9.52 7.85 11.43
CA THR A 368 10.34 9.06 11.62
C THR A 368 9.91 10.15 10.64
N VAL A 369 9.59 11.33 11.16
CA VAL A 369 9.43 12.58 10.39
C VAL A 369 10.54 13.54 10.80
N ALA A 370 11.51 13.76 9.93
CA ALA A 370 12.66 14.62 10.24
C ALA A 370 12.32 16.12 10.14
N ALA A 371 11.38 16.49 9.26
CA ALA A 371 10.82 17.84 9.15
C ALA A 371 9.39 17.76 8.57
N SER A 372 8.57 18.76 8.86
CA SER A 372 7.22 18.90 8.29
C SER A 372 6.91 20.32 7.87
N ALA A 373 6.02 20.47 6.89
CA ALA A 373 5.34 21.73 6.63
C ALA A 373 4.51 22.18 7.86
N PRO A 374 4.29 23.49 8.04
CA PRO A 374 3.47 24.00 9.12
C PRO A 374 2.05 23.42 9.11
N GLY A 375 1.56 22.93 10.25
CA GLY A 375 0.20 22.41 10.37
C GLY A 375 0.00 20.97 9.89
N ALA A 376 1.05 20.30 9.42
CA ALA A 376 0.97 18.90 9.03
C ALA A 376 0.65 18.00 10.24
N ALA A 377 -0.21 17.00 10.03
CA ALA A 377 -0.45 15.93 11.00
C ALA A 377 0.35 14.68 10.62
N VAL A 378 0.83 13.90 11.58
CA VAL A 378 1.39 12.57 11.25
C VAL A 378 0.25 11.60 10.91
N LEU A 379 -0.80 11.60 11.76
CA LEU A 379 -2.00 10.78 11.63
C LEU A 379 -3.21 11.71 11.59
N GLN A 380 -4.05 11.60 10.57
CA GLN A 380 -5.32 12.33 10.48
C GLN A 380 -6.48 11.34 10.34
N VAL A 381 -7.41 11.36 11.30
CA VAL A 381 -8.57 10.47 11.33
C VAL A 381 -9.85 11.30 11.20
N ALA A 382 -10.43 11.31 10.00
CA ALA A 382 -11.71 11.93 9.71
C ALA A 382 -12.88 10.91 9.71
N GLY A 383 -12.58 9.62 9.51
CA GLY A 383 -13.53 8.52 9.63
C GLY A 383 -13.57 7.90 11.02
N THR A 384 -13.64 6.56 11.07
CA THR A 384 -13.63 5.79 12.31
C THR A 384 -12.39 4.90 12.42
N VAL A 385 -11.74 4.91 13.58
CA VAL A 385 -10.75 3.91 13.99
C VAL A 385 -11.22 3.29 15.31
N ASP A 386 -11.36 1.96 15.36
CA ASP A 386 -11.78 1.32 16.62
C ASP A 386 -10.59 1.20 17.59
N GLU A 387 -9.46 0.65 17.13
CA GLU A 387 -8.23 0.53 17.91
C GLU A 387 -7.04 1.16 17.17
N LEU A 388 -6.46 2.21 17.76
CA LEU A 388 -5.26 2.87 17.26
C LEU A 388 -4.07 2.56 18.17
N THR A 389 -3.03 1.94 17.60
CA THR A 389 -1.73 1.80 18.25
C THR A 389 -0.67 2.61 17.50
N VAL A 390 -0.01 3.52 18.21
CA VAL A 390 1.12 4.31 17.72
C VAL A 390 2.32 4.01 18.60
N GLN A 391 3.41 3.52 18.04
CA GLN A 391 4.59 3.20 18.83
C GLN A 391 5.90 3.46 18.10
N ARG A 392 6.95 3.79 18.86
CA ARG A 392 8.30 4.04 18.30
C ARG A 392 8.28 5.11 17.21
N VAL A 393 7.61 6.23 17.49
CA VAL A 393 7.47 7.35 16.56
C VAL A 393 8.36 8.51 16.99
N SER A 394 9.11 9.10 16.05
CA SER A 394 9.87 10.33 16.25
C SER A 394 9.46 11.35 15.20
N ALA A 395 9.01 12.54 15.61
CA ALA A 395 8.60 13.57 14.66
C ALA A 395 9.12 14.96 15.06
N THR A 396 9.68 15.68 14.09
CA THR A 396 9.97 17.12 14.21
C THR A 396 9.00 17.87 13.32
N THR A 397 8.18 18.71 13.93
CA THR A 397 7.07 19.41 13.26
C THR A 397 7.12 20.91 13.51
N THR A 398 6.48 21.70 12.64
CA THR A 398 6.42 23.16 12.75
C THR A 398 4.97 23.66 12.71
N GLY A 399 4.70 24.85 13.23
CA GLY A 399 3.33 25.37 13.33
C GLY A 399 2.40 24.49 14.19
N ASP A 400 1.08 24.64 14.05
CA ASP A 400 0.09 23.84 14.78
C ASP A 400 -0.04 22.41 14.22
N SER A 401 1.01 21.61 14.40
CA SER A 401 1.09 20.22 13.95
C SER A 401 0.78 19.21 15.05
N TYR A 402 0.29 18.03 14.65
CA TYR A 402 -0.21 16.99 15.55
C TYR A 402 0.43 15.63 15.24
N LEU A 403 0.61 14.79 16.26
CA LEU A 403 0.84 13.37 16.02
C LEU A 403 -0.46 12.71 15.57
N LEU A 404 -1.55 12.94 16.30
CA LEU A 404 -2.89 12.48 15.97
C LEU A 404 -3.86 13.66 15.93
N GLU A 405 -4.51 13.84 14.78
CA GLU A 405 -5.55 14.84 14.58
C GLU A 405 -6.88 14.17 14.19
N LEU A 406 -7.94 14.46 14.94
CA LEU A 406 -9.31 14.38 14.45
C LEU A 406 -9.66 15.79 13.94
N PRO A 407 -9.70 16.01 12.61
CA PRO A 407 -9.72 17.35 12.06
C PRO A 407 -11.10 17.99 12.24
N HIS A 408 -11.14 19.27 12.59
CA HIS A 408 -12.36 19.98 12.97
C HIS A 408 -13.50 19.96 11.93
N TRP A 409 -13.17 19.79 10.64
CA TRP A 409 -14.14 19.72 9.54
C TRP A 409 -14.83 18.36 9.46
N ALA A 410 -14.27 17.31 10.08
CA ALA A 410 -14.78 15.95 10.03
C ALA A 410 -15.80 15.68 11.14
N THR A 411 -17.05 16.06 10.88
CA THR A 411 -18.15 15.75 11.81
C THR A 411 -18.23 14.24 12.09
N GLY A 412 -18.17 13.86 13.37
CA GLY A 412 -18.28 12.46 13.78
C GLY A 412 -16.98 11.66 13.70
N ALA A 413 -15.84 12.30 13.44
CA ALA A 413 -14.54 11.64 13.50
C ALA A 413 -14.36 10.90 14.83
N THR A 414 -13.98 9.62 14.75
CA THR A 414 -14.01 8.70 15.88
C THR A 414 -12.71 7.92 15.98
N VAL A 415 -12.09 7.94 17.15
CA VAL A 415 -11.06 6.98 17.57
C VAL A 415 -11.52 6.39 18.89
N ARG A 416 -11.97 5.13 18.92
CA ARG A 416 -12.59 4.55 20.13
C ARG A 416 -11.57 4.25 21.22
N GLN A 417 -10.35 3.90 20.85
CA GLN A 417 -9.24 3.70 21.78
C GLN A 417 -7.92 4.03 21.09
N ALA A 418 -7.06 4.79 21.77
CA ALA A 418 -5.71 5.08 21.29
C ALA A 418 -4.65 4.72 22.34
N SER A 419 -3.57 4.08 21.90
CA SER A 419 -2.36 3.83 22.68
C SER A 419 -1.16 4.44 21.95
N ILE A 420 -0.43 5.31 22.62
CA ILE A 420 0.75 6.01 22.11
C ILE A 420 1.92 5.67 23.02
N SER A 421 2.96 5.03 22.48
CA SER A 421 4.10 4.60 23.27
C SER A 421 5.45 4.81 22.62
N ASP A 422 6.51 4.92 23.43
CA ASP A 422 7.90 5.07 22.97
C ASP A 422 8.03 6.18 21.90
N THR A 423 7.39 7.32 22.13
CA THR A 423 7.18 8.36 21.12
C THR A 423 7.76 9.70 21.55
N GLY A 424 8.54 10.31 20.65
CA GLY A 424 9.16 11.62 20.83
C GLY A 424 8.67 12.61 19.77
N VAL A 425 8.10 13.75 20.17
CA VAL A 425 7.68 14.79 19.21
C VAL A 425 8.23 16.15 19.61
N ALA A 426 9.02 16.74 18.72
CA ALA A 426 9.51 18.10 18.83
C ALA A 426 8.74 19.01 17.88
N GLY A 427 8.42 20.22 18.32
CA GLY A 427 7.79 21.22 17.46
C GLY A 427 7.00 22.23 18.26
N ARG A 428 6.72 23.39 17.66
CA ARG A 428 5.87 24.43 18.28
C ARG A 428 4.39 24.11 18.05
N GLY A 429 3.50 24.80 18.75
CA GLY A 429 2.06 24.83 18.46
C GLY A 429 1.27 23.54 18.72
N GLY A 430 -0.05 23.68 18.77
CA GLY A 430 -1.00 22.57 18.87
C GLY A 430 -0.90 21.66 20.11
N GLY A 431 -1.54 20.50 20.00
CA GLY A 431 -1.42 19.38 20.94
C GLY A 431 -0.70 18.19 20.29
N LEU A 432 -0.15 17.26 21.07
CA LEU A 432 0.30 15.98 20.50
C LEU A 432 -0.90 15.22 19.90
N VAL A 433 -2.01 15.20 20.63
CA VAL A 433 -3.31 14.68 20.20
C VAL A 433 -4.35 15.81 20.16
N ALA A 434 -5.13 15.89 19.08
CA ALA A 434 -6.20 16.87 18.94
C ALA A 434 -7.54 16.24 18.58
N ALA A 435 -8.57 16.52 19.39
CA ALA A 435 -9.97 16.19 19.13
C ALA A 435 -10.86 17.38 19.53
N THR A 436 -10.91 18.38 18.65
CA THR A 436 -11.34 19.73 19.03
C THR A 436 -12.80 20.07 18.76
N ALA A 437 -13.52 19.26 17.99
CA ALA A 437 -14.95 19.43 17.77
C ALA A 437 -15.76 18.63 18.81
N ALA A 438 -16.91 19.17 19.23
CA ALA A 438 -17.80 18.50 20.19
C ALA A 438 -18.46 17.23 19.61
N THR A 439 -18.44 17.08 18.28
CA THR A 439 -18.95 15.91 17.55
C THR A 439 -17.94 14.79 17.44
N HIS A 440 -16.68 15.01 17.82
CA HIS A 440 -15.65 13.96 17.80
C HIS A 440 -15.87 12.95 18.93
N VAL A 441 -15.35 11.74 18.75
CA VAL A 441 -15.35 10.68 19.76
C VAL A 441 -13.93 10.20 20.01
N LEU A 442 -13.42 10.47 21.21
CA LEU A 442 -12.11 10.03 21.70
C LEU A 442 -12.21 9.73 23.21
N PRO A 443 -12.73 8.57 23.62
CA PRO A 443 -13.05 8.32 25.02
C PRO A 443 -11.81 8.00 25.87
N GLN A 444 -10.74 7.47 25.27
CA GLN A 444 -9.52 7.14 26.01
C GLN A 444 -8.27 7.26 25.14
N VAL A 445 -7.20 7.81 25.73
CA VAL A 445 -5.84 7.79 25.17
C VAL A 445 -4.85 7.35 26.25
N ALA A 446 -4.09 6.30 25.98
CA ALA A 446 -2.97 5.88 26.81
C ALA A 446 -1.65 6.41 26.25
N PHE A 447 -0.85 7.05 27.09
CA PHE A 447 0.50 7.51 26.81
C PHE A 447 1.47 6.74 27.69
N ASN A 448 2.45 6.06 27.09
CA ASN A 448 3.48 5.32 27.82
C ASN A 448 4.86 5.61 27.26
N ASN A 449 5.77 6.17 28.07
CA ASN A 449 7.11 6.56 27.60
C ASN A 449 7.03 7.57 26.42
N VAL A 450 6.39 8.71 26.68
CA VAL A 450 6.18 9.78 25.68
C VAL A 450 6.92 11.03 26.09
N ARG A 451 7.64 11.65 25.15
CA ARG A 451 8.31 12.94 25.36
C ARG A 451 7.86 13.95 24.32
N THR A 452 7.47 15.14 24.75
CA THR A 452 7.20 16.27 23.86
C THR A 452 8.13 17.43 24.19
N THR A 453 8.59 18.15 23.17
CA THR A 453 9.47 19.31 23.33
C THR A 453 8.92 20.49 22.52
N ASN A 454 8.72 21.64 23.20
CA ASN A 454 8.09 22.86 22.66
C ASN A 454 6.62 22.71 22.20
N LYS A 455 5.97 21.58 22.52
CA LYS A 455 4.55 21.36 22.25
C LYS A 455 3.75 21.87 23.44
N SER A 456 2.86 22.83 23.20
CA SER A 456 2.10 23.46 24.27
C SER A 456 1.21 22.46 25.01
N TRP A 457 0.63 21.45 24.34
CA TRP A 457 -0.27 20.51 25.00
C TRP A 457 0.05 19.05 24.67
N LEU A 458 -0.07 18.15 25.64
CA LEU A 458 -0.13 16.71 25.34
C LEU A 458 -1.47 16.39 24.63
N ALA A 459 -2.57 16.98 25.06
CA ALA A 459 -3.87 16.82 24.40
C ALA A 459 -4.68 18.14 24.32
N ASP A 460 -5.31 18.42 23.17
CA ASP A 460 -6.32 19.48 22.97
C ASP A 460 -7.69 18.85 22.65
N LEU A 461 -8.64 18.96 23.59
CA LEU A 461 -9.83 18.12 23.67
C LEU A 461 -11.10 18.95 23.83
N ASN A 462 -12.13 18.60 23.05
CA ASN A 462 -13.50 19.05 23.25
C ASN A 462 -14.47 17.87 23.45
N THR A 463 -13.90 16.71 23.79
CA THR A 463 -14.56 15.43 23.98
C THR A 463 -14.53 15.01 25.44
N ARG A 464 -15.34 14.02 25.82
CA ARG A 464 -15.16 13.30 27.07
C ARG A 464 -14.04 12.29 26.89
N THR A 465 -12.94 12.42 27.62
CA THR A 465 -11.71 11.64 27.38
C THR A 465 -11.00 11.30 28.68
N GLU A 466 -10.60 10.04 28.84
CA GLU A 466 -9.65 9.62 29.87
C GLU A 466 -8.23 9.59 29.29
N LEU A 467 -7.29 10.23 29.98
CA LEU A 467 -5.88 10.21 29.67
C LEU A 467 -5.17 9.31 30.70
N LEU A 468 -4.64 8.19 30.22
CA LEU A 468 -3.79 7.31 31.02
C LEU A 468 -2.33 7.67 30.71
N VAL A 469 -1.59 8.11 31.71
CA VAL A 469 -0.26 8.71 31.56
C VAL A 469 0.74 7.90 32.37
N SER A 470 1.73 7.28 31.72
CA SER A 470 2.86 6.65 32.41
C SER A 470 4.17 7.07 31.75
N ARG A 471 5.13 7.54 32.55
CA ARG A 471 6.46 7.97 32.08
C ARG A 471 6.37 8.99 30.95
N VAL A 472 5.65 10.09 31.20
CA VAL A 472 5.45 11.16 30.21
C VAL A 472 6.23 12.40 30.61
N THR A 473 6.93 13.01 29.66
CA THR A 473 7.64 14.28 29.84
C THR A 473 7.12 15.32 28.83
N VAL A 474 6.63 16.46 29.32
CA VAL A 474 6.19 17.61 28.52
C VAL A 474 7.13 18.79 28.77
N GLU A 475 8.01 19.07 27.81
CA GLU A 475 9.05 20.10 27.89
C GLU A 475 8.59 21.37 27.18
N ASP A 476 7.55 22.00 27.72
CA ASP A 476 7.03 23.29 27.27
C ASP A 476 6.48 24.09 28.45
N THR A 477 6.81 25.38 28.53
CA THR A 477 6.37 26.26 29.63
C THR A 477 5.08 27.01 29.32
N THR A 478 4.60 26.97 28.07
CA THR A 478 3.41 27.73 27.62
C THR A 478 2.10 26.95 27.74
N GLY A 479 2.17 25.63 27.98
CA GLY A 479 0.99 24.83 28.29
C GLY A 479 1.26 23.71 29.28
N GLY A 480 0.84 22.47 28.99
CA GLY A 480 0.89 21.34 29.91
C GLY A 480 0.27 20.06 29.37
N VAL A 481 -0.43 19.32 30.23
CA VAL A 481 -1.01 18.01 29.88
C VAL A 481 -2.27 18.15 29.03
N ALA A 482 -3.24 18.95 29.46
CA ALA A 482 -4.54 18.98 28.79
C ALA A 482 -5.07 20.40 28.59
N LYS A 483 -5.42 20.72 27.35
CA LYS A 483 -6.31 21.83 27.00
C LYS A 483 -7.70 21.27 26.77
N VAL A 484 -8.64 21.63 27.62
CA VAL A 484 -10.04 21.19 27.58
C VAL A 484 -10.93 22.36 27.18
N ARG A 485 -11.62 22.20 26.06
CA ARG A 485 -12.53 23.18 25.47
C ARG A 485 -13.92 23.10 26.12
N ARG A 486 -14.83 24.00 25.71
CA ARG A 486 -16.15 24.24 26.32
C ARG A 486 -17.00 22.98 26.56
N SER A 487 -16.94 21.98 25.70
CA SER A 487 -17.74 20.75 25.80
C SER A 487 -16.93 19.55 26.29
N GLY A 488 -15.64 19.73 26.52
CA GLY A 488 -14.73 18.66 26.92
C GLY A 488 -14.80 18.33 28.41
N ALA A 489 -14.59 17.06 28.73
CA ALA A 489 -14.48 16.57 30.09
C ALA A 489 -13.34 15.56 30.17
N THR A 490 -12.27 15.89 30.90
CA THR A 490 -11.06 15.07 30.93
C THR A 490 -10.81 14.45 32.31
N VAL A 491 -10.49 13.17 32.34
CA VAL A 491 -9.98 12.49 33.54
C VAL A 491 -8.52 12.13 33.30
N ILE A 492 -7.62 12.49 34.21
CA ILE A 492 -6.19 12.22 34.09
C ILE A 492 -5.79 11.21 35.18
N ARG A 493 -5.13 10.12 34.79
CA ARG A 493 -4.64 9.06 35.70
C ARG A 493 -3.26 8.58 35.30
N GLY A 494 -2.54 8.01 36.27
CA GLY A 494 -1.34 7.20 36.01
C GLY A 494 -0.18 7.57 36.92
N ASP A 495 1.04 7.59 36.39
CA ASP A 495 2.27 7.80 37.16
C ASP A 495 3.38 8.48 36.34
N THR A 496 4.40 9.00 37.02
CA THR A 496 5.66 9.42 36.42
C THR A 496 5.46 10.48 35.33
N LEU A 497 4.68 11.53 35.64
CA LEU A 497 4.54 12.69 34.77
C LEU A 497 5.58 13.75 35.14
N ARG A 498 6.19 14.36 34.12
CA ARG A 498 7.08 15.52 34.28
C ARG A 498 6.64 16.61 33.33
N THR A 499 6.36 17.79 33.87
CA THR A 499 6.09 19.01 33.09
C THR A 499 7.20 20.02 33.32
N ALA A 500 7.44 20.90 32.35
CA ALA A 500 8.42 21.97 32.52
C ALA A 500 8.03 22.89 33.69
N PRO A 501 8.99 23.40 34.48
CA PRO A 501 8.72 24.40 35.52
C PRO A 501 7.97 25.60 34.94
N GLY A 502 6.90 26.03 35.63
CA GLY A 502 6.03 27.11 35.15
C GLY A 502 4.93 26.68 34.18
N SER A 503 4.86 25.40 33.81
CA SER A 503 3.72 24.83 33.07
C SER A 503 2.40 25.09 33.80
N ALA A 504 1.35 25.43 33.05
CA ALA A 504 0.00 25.63 33.60
C ALA A 504 -0.65 24.31 34.08
N GLY A 505 -0.10 23.15 33.71
CA GLY A 505 -0.68 21.82 33.92
C GLY A 505 -1.88 21.55 33.03
N VAL A 506 -2.91 22.40 33.12
CA VAL A 506 -4.14 22.32 32.32
C VAL A 506 -4.61 23.70 31.86
N SER A 507 -5.39 23.73 30.78
CA SER A 507 -6.18 24.89 30.38
C SER A 507 -7.62 24.50 30.19
N ILE A 508 -8.55 25.09 30.94
CA ILE A 508 -9.97 24.72 30.93
C ILE A 508 -10.78 25.91 30.42
N GLY A 509 -11.42 25.74 29.27
CA GLY A 509 -12.36 26.72 28.70
C GLY A 509 -13.68 26.71 29.45
N ALA A 510 -14.42 27.82 29.39
CA ALA A 510 -15.73 27.94 30.03
C ALA A 510 -16.69 26.81 29.60
N GLY A 511 -17.15 26.01 30.57
CA GLY A 511 -18.00 24.82 30.36
C GLY A 511 -17.25 23.48 30.37
N GLY A 512 -15.93 23.51 30.17
CA GLY A 512 -15.09 22.31 30.22
C GLY A 512 -14.77 21.89 31.66
N SER A 513 -14.28 20.66 31.83
CA SER A 513 -13.91 20.14 33.16
C SER A 513 -12.72 19.19 33.12
N VAL A 514 -11.93 19.19 34.21
CA VAL A 514 -10.83 18.24 34.42
C VAL A 514 -10.90 17.67 35.82
N THR A 515 -10.80 16.36 35.95
CA THR A 515 -10.53 15.65 37.21
C THR A 515 -9.16 14.98 37.11
N SER A 516 -8.34 15.06 38.16
CA SER A 516 -7.01 14.43 38.20
C SER A 516 -6.95 13.40 39.33
N TYR A 517 -6.36 12.25 39.06
CA TYR A 517 -5.94 11.23 40.03
C TYR A 517 -4.43 10.98 39.89
N LEU A 518 -3.68 12.05 39.61
CA LEU A 518 -2.25 12.02 39.34
C LEU A 518 -1.56 13.11 40.18
N VAL A 519 -0.88 12.70 41.25
CA VAL A 519 -0.17 13.62 42.15
C VAL A 519 0.90 14.44 41.43
N ASP A 520 1.53 13.87 40.40
CA ASP A 520 2.57 14.51 39.59
C ASP A 520 2.03 15.65 38.70
N LEU A 521 0.70 15.80 38.56
CA LEU A 521 0.12 16.94 37.83
C LEU A 521 0.25 18.22 38.65
N ALA A 522 1.27 19.04 38.34
CA ALA A 522 1.41 20.38 38.87
C ALA A 522 0.37 21.33 38.22
N VAL A 523 -0.55 21.87 39.01
CA VAL A 523 -1.67 22.71 38.54
C VAL A 523 -2.29 23.54 39.66
N ASP A 524 -2.93 24.67 39.34
CA ASP A 524 -3.84 25.34 40.26
C ASP A 524 -5.10 24.49 40.46
N VAL A 525 -5.23 23.88 41.65
CA VAL A 525 -6.31 22.93 41.95
C VAL A 525 -7.68 23.58 42.10
N SER A 526 -7.77 24.91 42.19
CA SER A 526 -9.06 25.63 42.10
C SER A 526 -9.73 25.48 40.72
N ARG A 527 -8.94 25.12 39.70
CA ARG A 527 -9.42 24.90 38.33
C ARG A 527 -9.93 23.47 38.10
N LEU A 528 -9.59 22.54 38.98
CA LEU A 528 -10.00 21.14 38.86
C LEU A 528 -11.40 20.93 39.46
N VAL A 529 -12.11 19.94 38.91
CA VAL A 529 -13.32 19.43 39.54
C VAL A 529 -12.92 18.71 40.83
N ARG A 530 -13.57 19.09 41.94
CA ARG A 530 -13.43 18.40 43.21
C ARG A 530 -14.19 17.08 43.14
N SER A 531 -13.46 15.97 43.21
CA SER A 531 -14.04 14.63 43.27
C SER A 531 -13.27 13.81 44.30
N ASP A 532 -13.97 12.96 45.05
CA ASP A 532 -13.35 12.19 46.13
C ASP A 532 -12.21 11.30 45.60
N GLY A 533 -11.08 11.33 46.31
CA GLY A 533 -9.85 10.64 45.92
C GLY A 533 -9.05 11.32 44.80
N SER A 534 -9.49 12.45 44.24
CA SER A 534 -8.70 13.22 43.25
C SER A 534 -7.38 13.68 43.85
N THR A 535 -6.30 13.67 43.05
CA THR A 535 -4.95 14.06 43.48
C THR A 535 -4.25 14.91 42.42
N ALA A 536 -3.44 15.85 42.89
CA ALA A 536 -2.61 16.75 42.09
C ALA A 536 -1.54 17.41 42.99
N THR A 537 -0.61 18.15 42.40
CA THR A 537 0.28 19.07 43.11
C THR A 537 -0.20 20.50 42.90
N ASN A 538 -0.74 21.13 43.94
CA ASN A 538 -1.22 22.51 43.88
C ASN A 538 -0.07 23.49 43.66
N THR A 539 -0.23 24.38 42.67
CA THR A 539 0.74 25.46 42.37
C THR A 539 0.27 26.83 42.84
N ASN A 540 -0.97 26.98 43.33
CA ASN A 540 -1.51 28.26 43.77
C ASN A 540 -1.27 28.48 45.28
N ALA A 541 -0.32 29.36 45.60
CA ALA A 541 0.05 29.70 46.96
C ALA A 541 -1.00 30.54 47.72
N GLU A 542 -1.96 31.13 47.01
CA GLU A 542 -3.04 31.94 47.61
C GLU A 542 -4.15 31.07 48.21
N LEU A 543 -4.21 29.78 47.83
CA LEU A 543 -5.18 28.85 48.39
C LEU A 543 -4.80 28.47 49.84
N PRO A 544 -5.76 28.36 50.78
CA PRO A 544 -5.46 28.05 52.18
C PRO A 544 -4.77 26.68 52.40
N CYS A 545 -4.85 25.76 51.45
CA CYS A 545 -4.11 24.50 51.49
C CYS A 545 -2.61 24.63 51.14
N GLY A 546 -2.17 25.78 50.60
CA GLY A 546 -0.78 26.04 50.20
C GLY A 546 -0.33 25.29 48.94
N VAL A 547 0.92 25.53 48.52
CA VAL A 547 1.58 24.83 47.40
C VAL A 547 2.04 23.45 47.85
N GLY A 548 1.82 22.43 47.02
CA GLY A 548 2.30 21.07 47.28
C GLY A 548 1.28 19.98 46.94
N PRO A 549 1.59 18.71 47.21
CA PRO A 549 0.73 17.59 46.86
C PRO A 549 -0.56 17.60 47.71
N VAL A 550 -1.70 17.44 47.06
CA VAL A 550 -3.04 17.48 47.66
C VAL A 550 -3.89 16.27 47.26
N VAL A 551 -4.85 15.92 48.12
CA VAL A 551 -5.94 14.97 47.84
C VAL A 551 -7.29 15.60 48.15
N CYS A 552 -8.30 15.34 47.32
CA CYS A 552 -9.66 15.78 47.56
C CYS A 552 -10.42 14.74 48.40
N ALA A 553 -10.92 15.14 49.57
CA ALA A 553 -11.77 14.31 50.44
C ALA A 553 -13.09 15.05 50.69
N GLY A 554 -14.23 14.45 50.33
CA GLY A 554 -15.55 15.04 50.55
C GLY A 554 -15.71 16.46 49.96
N LEU A 555 -15.16 16.69 48.76
CA LEU A 555 -15.10 17.99 48.07
C LEU A 555 -14.17 19.05 48.70
N THR A 556 -13.26 18.65 49.58
CA THR A 556 -12.24 19.54 50.18
C THR A 556 -10.85 19.08 49.75
N TRP A 557 -10.06 19.98 49.17
CA TRP A 557 -8.65 19.73 48.87
C TRP A 557 -7.85 19.79 50.16
N ARG A 558 -7.11 18.73 50.50
CA ARG A 558 -6.25 18.64 51.68
C ARG A 558 -4.80 18.41 51.26
N HIS A 559 -3.90 19.22 51.77
CA HIS A 559 -2.46 19.06 51.59
C HIS A 559 -1.95 17.78 52.28
N LEU A 560 -1.19 16.95 51.57
CA LEU A 560 -0.78 15.62 52.05
C LEU A 560 0.19 15.68 53.24
N HIS A 561 1.05 16.69 53.30
CA HIS A 561 2.02 16.84 54.40
C HIS A 561 1.53 17.68 55.59
N THR A 562 0.82 18.79 55.36
CA THR A 562 0.43 19.73 56.42
C THR A 562 -1.00 19.53 56.92
N GLY A 563 -1.86 18.86 56.15
CA GLY A 563 -3.30 18.74 56.44
C GLY A 563 -4.10 20.02 56.17
N ALA A 564 -3.47 21.11 55.72
CA ALA A 564 -4.15 22.36 55.36
C ALA A 564 -5.19 22.12 54.25
N SER A 565 -6.31 22.83 54.29
CA SER A 565 -7.51 22.49 53.50
C SER A 565 -8.07 23.69 52.72
N TYR A 566 -8.64 23.44 51.53
CA TYR A 566 -9.27 24.41 50.60
C TYR A 566 -10.57 23.87 49.99
#